data_AF-A0AA39U3L0-F1
#
_entry.id   AF-A0AA39U3L0-F1
#
_cell.length_a   1.000
_cell.length_b   1.000
_cell.length_c   1.000
_cell.angle_alpha   90.00
_cell.angle_beta   90.00
_cell.angle_gamma   90.00
#
_symmetry.space_group_name_H-M   'P 1'
#
loop_
_entity.id
_entity.type
_entity.pdbx_description
1 polymer ?
#
loop_
_entity_poly.entity_id
_entity_poly.type
_entity_poly.pdbx_seq_one_letter_code
_entity_poly.pdbx_strand_id
1 'polypeptide(L)'
;MPPENRMTIALLLERPRLKYKLPKNCLSLENPRLSDPASLWCRYYSFYTGRIPLPRGIRPTARGLPRYNDVVGWRAFVCFRPPTGIHLEDSAASPHVLFLEALMTLFSSAGAYLAICKRLNLKCNETGVLSGYKGPFMVDNQEEMVEEVAKHLNNCGVTVLFAEQYILPFMTELKRQRNIVEN
;
A
#
# COMPACT_ATOMS: atom_id res chain seq x y z
N MET A 1 -9.76 25.12 -1.42
CA MET A 1 -9.45 23.69 -1.56
C MET A 1 -8.90 23.18 -0.23
N PRO A 2 -9.38 22.06 0.32
CA PRO A 2 -8.70 21.46 1.46
C PRO A 2 -7.29 21.04 1.02
N PRO A 3 -6.27 21.18 1.87
CA PRO A 3 -4.93 20.71 1.53
C PRO A 3 -5.00 19.21 1.23
N GLU A 4 -4.57 18.81 0.04
CA GLU A 4 -4.37 17.39 -0.25
C GLU A 4 -3.46 16.82 0.84
N ASN A 5 -3.92 15.78 1.54
CA ASN A 5 -3.12 15.09 2.53
C ASN A 5 -1.93 14.44 1.80
N ARG A 6 -0.79 15.13 1.74
CA ARG A 6 0.43 14.66 1.07
C ARG A 6 1.17 13.69 1.98
N MET A 7 1.04 12.39 1.71
CA MET A 7 1.85 11.35 2.36
C MET A 7 3.13 11.12 1.55
N THR A 8 4.30 11.40 2.14
CA THR A 8 5.59 11.02 1.55
C THR A 8 6.06 9.68 2.12
N ILE A 9 7.01 9.02 1.45
CA ILE A 9 7.65 7.81 2.01
C ILE A 9 8.31 8.10 3.35
N ALA A 10 8.98 9.26 3.48
CA ALA A 10 9.62 9.68 4.72
C ALA A 10 8.62 9.78 5.88
N LEU A 11 7.46 10.43 5.65
CA LEU A 11 6.40 10.52 6.66
C LEU A 11 5.80 9.15 6.98
N LEU A 12 5.58 8.31 5.97
CA LEU A 12 5.02 6.98 6.17
C LEU A 12 5.92 6.10 7.07
N LEU A 13 7.23 6.21 6.89
CA LEU A 13 8.24 5.49 7.65
C LEU A 13 8.59 6.14 8.99
N GLU A 14 8.05 7.33 9.28
CA GLU A 14 8.32 8.02 10.53
C GLU A 14 7.93 7.13 11.72
N ARG A 15 8.82 7.10 12.71
CA ARG A 15 8.61 6.44 13.99
C ARG A 15 8.70 7.52 15.07
N PRO A 16 7.65 8.36 15.23
CA PRO A 16 7.62 9.31 16.33
C PRO A 16 7.91 8.57 17.62
N ARG A 17 8.51 9.26 18.61
CA ARG A 17 8.83 8.67 19.92
C ARG A 17 7.55 8.22 20.61
N LEU A 18 7.10 7.01 20.27
CA LEU A 18 5.96 6.36 20.89
C LEU A 18 6.44 5.98 22.27
N LYS A 19 6.09 6.78 23.28
CA LYS A 19 6.17 6.32 24.66
C LYS A 19 5.30 5.06 24.75
N TYR A 20 5.95 3.90 24.79
CA TYR A 20 5.33 2.57 24.70
C TYR A 20 4.33 2.25 25.82
N LYS A 21 4.19 3.13 26.81
CA LYS A 21 3.20 2.99 27.86
C LYS A 21 1.99 3.86 27.53
N LEU A 22 0.97 3.21 26.98
CA LEU A 22 -0.39 3.69 27.13
C LEU A 22 -0.69 3.86 28.63
N PRO A 23 -1.35 4.94 29.05
CA PRO A 23 -1.83 5.06 30.42
C PRO A 23 -2.59 3.80 30.82
N LYS A 24 -2.44 3.34 32.08
CA LYS A 24 -3.14 2.14 32.59
C LYS A 24 -4.67 2.22 32.43
N ASN A 25 -5.21 3.43 32.32
CA ASN A 25 -6.65 3.72 32.18
C ASN A 25 -7.04 4.17 30.76
N CYS A 26 -6.20 3.90 29.74
CA CYS A 26 -6.55 4.21 28.36
C CYS A 26 -7.63 3.24 27.88
N LEU A 27 -8.87 3.72 27.79
CA LEU A 27 -10.04 2.92 27.40
C LEU A 27 -10.24 2.85 25.88
N SER A 28 -9.70 3.82 25.14
CA SER A 28 -9.81 3.90 23.69
C SER A 28 -8.61 4.63 23.07
N LEU A 29 -8.37 4.33 21.79
CA LEU A 29 -7.50 5.10 20.91
C LEU A 29 -8.32 5.63 19.73
N GLU A 30 -8.04 6.86 19.33
CA GLU A 30 -8.59 7.40 18.10
C GLU A 30 -8.07 6.63 16.89
N ASN A 31 -8.93 6.48 15.88
CA ASN A 31 -8.55 5.88 14.61
C ASN A 31 -7.55 6.79 13.89
N PRO A 32 -6.34 6.31 13.54
CA PRO A 32 -5.37 7.13 12.85
C PRO A 32 -5.88 7.63 11.49
N ARG A 33 -5.42 8.80 11.08
CA ARG A 33 -5.75 9.45 9.82
C ARG A 33 -4.95 8.85 8.66
N LEU A 34 -5.39 9.16 7.44
CA LEU A 34 -4.66 8.74 6.24
C LEU A 34 -3.26 9.38 6.17
N SER A 35 -3.07 10.58 6.72
CA SER A 35 -1.77 11.26 6.78
C SER A 35 -0.87 10.81 7.94
N ASP A 36 -1.35 9.91 8.82
CA ASP A 36 -0.57 9.47 9.97
C ASP A 36 0.46 8.38 9.61
N PRO A 37 1.64 8.37 10.26
CA PRO A 37 2.70 7.39 10.04
C PRO A 37 2.27 5.95 10.35
N ALA A 38 2.91 4.98 9.71
CA ALA A 38 2.61 3.56 9.89
C ALA A 38 2.75 3.09 11.35
N SER A 39 3.63 3.71 12.14
CA SER A 39 3.79 3.36 13.55
C SER A 39 2.55 3.66 14.40
N LEU A 40 1.78 4.71 14.08
CA LEU A 40 0.53 5.01 14.79
C LEU A 40 -0.53 3.96 14.47
N TRP A 41 -0.60 3.52 13.21
CA TRP A 41 -1.44 2.39 12.80
C TRP A 41 -1.05 1.10 13.51
N CYS A 42 0.25 0.78 13.61
CA CYS A 42 0.72 -0.37 14.40
C CYS A 42 0.27 -0.28 15.86
N ARG A 43 0.39 0.91 16.48
CA ARG A 43 -0.05 1.12 17.87
C ARG A 43 -1.56 0.92 18.02
N TYR A 44 -2.35 1.46 17.09
CA TYR A 44 -3.80 1.31 17.09
C TYR A 44 -4.22 -0.17 17.03
N TYR A 45 -3.72 -0.94 16.06
CA TYR A 45 -4.03 -2.36 15.96
C TYR A 45 -3.46 -3.20 17.11
N SER A 46 -2.30 -2.81 17.67
CA SER A 46 -1.75 -3.45 18.86
C SER A 46 -2.63 -3.23 20.09
N PHE A 47 -3.23 -2.04 20.23
CA PHE A 47 -4.14 -1.73 21.33
C PHE A 47 -5.43 -2.55 21.26
N TYR A 48 -5.96 -2.75 20.05
CA TYR A 48 -7.18 -3.51 19.80
C TYR A 48 -6.92 -4.98 19.42
N THR A 49 -5.76 -5.53 19.77
CA THR A 49 -5.41 -6.92 19.44
C THR A 49 -6.45 -7.88 20.01
N GLY A 50 -6.95 -8.79 19.16
CA GLY A 50 -8.02 -9.75 19.49
C GLY A 50 -9.43 -9.15 19.53
N ARG A 51 -9.58 -7.82 19.37
CA ARG A 51 -10.88 -7.13 19.36
C ARG A 51 -11.30 -6.71 17.95
N ILE A 52 -10.33 -6.27 17.13
CA ILE A 52 -10.57 -5.93 15.72
C ILE A 52 -9.66 -6.77 14.83
N PRO A 53 -10.14 -7.24 13.67
CA PRO A 53 -9.31 -7.96 12.72
C PRO A 53 -8.26 -7.03 12.10
N LEU A 54 -7.10 -7.60 11.76
CA LEU A 54 -6.12 -6.90 10.94
C LEU A 54 -6.64 -6.77 9.50
N PRO A 55 -6.33 -5.66 8.80
CA PRO A 55 -6.56 -5.57 7.36
C PRO A 55 -5.92 -6.72 6.60
N ARG A 56 -6.58 -7.14 5.51
CA ARG A 56 -6.04 -8.15 4.60
C ARG A 56 -4.66 -7.75 4.08
N GLY A 57 -3.78 -8.73 3.92
CA GLY A 57 -2.37 -8.53 3.57
C GLY A 57 -1.46 -8.21 4.76
N ILE A 58 -1.99 -7.86 5.93
CA ILE A 58 -1.18 -7.63 7.14
C ILE A 58 -1.06 -8.94 7.93
N ARG A 59 0.16 -9.49 8.03
CA ARG A 59 0.39 -10.71 8.81
C ARG A 59 0.49 -10.38 10.29
N PRO A 60 -0.08 -11.22 11.16
CA PRO A 60 0.20 -11.14 12.58
C PRO A 60 1.63 -11.66 12.89
N THR A 61 2.19 -11.15 13.97
CA THR A 61 3.33 -11.75 14.67
C THR A 61 2.86 -12.92 15.54
N ALA A 62 3.78 -13.68 16.14
CA ALA A 62 3.43 -14.75 17.08
C ALA A 62 2.59 -14.28 18.28
N ARG A 63 2.59 -12.97 18.58
CA ARG A 63 1.79 -12.35 19.66
C ARG A 63 0.48 -11.73 19.17
N GLY A 64 0.08 -11.99 17.91
CA GLY A 64 -1.11 -11.38 17.29
C GLY A 64 -0.95 -9.91 16.88
N LEU A 65 0.21 -9.29 17.13
CA LEU A 65 0.47 -7.90 16.78
C LEU A 65 0.71 -7.74 15.27
N PRO A 66 0.35 -6.59 14.65
CA PRO A 66 0.61 -6.35 13.23
C PRO A 66 2.12 -6.29 12.92
N ARG A 67 2.56 -6.93 11.83
CA ARG A 67 3.92 -6.73 11.33
C ARG A 67 4.07 -5.33 10.74
N TYR A 68 5.06 -4.58 11.21
CA TYR A 68 5.29 -3.19 10.77
C TYR A 68 5.47 -3.07 9.26
N ASN A 69 6.26 -3.95 8.62
CA ASN A 69 6.49 -3.85 7.18
C ASN A 69 5.21 -4.01 6.37
N ASP A 70 4.33 -4.93 6.78
CA ASP A 70 3.05 -5.14 6.11
C ASP A 70 2.09 -3.97 6.35
N VAL A 71 2.17 -3.32 7.53
CA VAL A 71 1.43 -2.06 7.77
C VAL A 71 1.94 -0.97 6.83
N VAL A 72 3.25 -0.78 6.68
CA VAL A 72 3.80 0.19 5.71
C VAL A 72 3.30 -0.11 4.30
N GLY A 73 3.39 -1.37 3.85
CA GLY A 73 2.90 -1.81 2.55
C GLY A 73 1.41 -1.55 2.34
N TRP A 74 0.59 -1.90 3.33
CA TRP A 74 -0.85 -1.64 3.33
C TRP A 74 -1.17 -0.15 3.21
N ARG A 75 -0.46 0.69 3.99
CA ARG A 75 -0.65 2.14 3.99
C ARG A 75 -0.26 2.77 2.66
N ALA A 76 0.87 2.34 2.07
CA ALA A 76 1.27 2.75 0.74
C ALA A 76 0.21 2.36 -0.30
N PHE A 77 -0.25 1.10 -0.28
CA PHE A 77 -1.31 0.61 -1.15
C PHE A 77 -2.59 1.45 -1.06
N VAL A 78 -3.04 1.79 0.15
CA VAL A 78 -4.23 2.65 0.33
C VAL A 78 -4.05 4.00 -0.35
N CYS A 79 -2.85 4.60 -0.30
CA CYS A 79 -2.57 5.86 -0.98
C CYS A 79 -2.57 5.73 -2.50
N PHE A 80 -2.18 4.57 -3.05
CA PHE A 80 -2.11 4.35 -4.49
C PHE A 80 -3.44 4.01 -5.16
N ARG A 81 -4.48 3.69 -4.38
CA ARG A 81 -5.76 3.26 -4.94
C ARG A 81 -6.32 4.30 -5.91
N PRO A 82 -6.90 3.85 -7.04
CA PRO A 82 -7.65 4.74 -7.90
C PRO A 82 -8.73 5.51 -7.11
N PRO A 83 -8.87 6.83 -7.34
CA PRO A 83 -9.94 7.62 -6.77
C PRO A 83 -11.32 7.03 -7.04
N THR A 84 -12.23 7.17 -6.09
CA THR A 84 -13.64 6.82 -6.27
C THR A 84 -14.28 7.72 -7.34
N GLY A 85 -15.17 7.16 -8.16
CA GLY A 85 -15.86 7.90 -9.22
C GLY A 85 -15.14 7.91 -10.57
N ILE A 86 -13.98 7.25 -10.69
CA ILE A 86 -13.45 6.89 -12.00
C ILE A 86 -14.30 5.76 -12.57
N HIS A 87 -14.91 5.99 -13.73
CA HIS A 87 -15.71 5.02 -14.46
C HIS A 87 -15.09 4.77 -15.84
N LEU A 88 -15.10 3.51 -16.28
CA LEU A 88 -14.75 3.13 -17.64
C LEU A 88 -16.07 2.95 -18.38
N GLU A 89 -16.33 3.79 -19.39
CA GLU A 89 -17.63 3.84 -20.06
C GLU A 89 -17.98 2.51 -20.77
N ASP A 90 -16.98 1.69 -21.09
CA ASP A 90 -17.14 0.45 -21.88
C ASP A 90 -16.56 -0.81 -21.23
N SER A 91 -16.37 -0.86 -19.90
CA SER A 91 -15.81 -2.05 -19.23
C SER A 91 -16.57 -2.46 -17.97
N ALA A 92 -16.81 -3.77 -17.85
CA ALA A 92 -17.31 -4.37 -16.61
C ALA A 92 -16.26 -4.39 -15.48
N ALA A 93 -14.97 -4.25 -15.82
CA ALA A 93 -13.89 -4.25 -14.85
C ALA A 93 -13.77 -2.89 -14.16
N SER A 94 -13.85 -2.86 -12.82
CA SER A 94 -13.63 -1.62 -12.09
C SER A 94 -12.15 -1.17 -12.16
N PRO A 95 -11.87 0.15 -12.24
CA PRO A 95 -10.50 0.68 -12.17
C PRO A 95 -9.69 0.16 -10.98
N HIS A 96 -10.34 -0.02 -9.83
CA HIS A 96 -9.71 -0.60 -8.64
C HIS A 96 -9.26 -2.06 -8.88
N VAL A 97 -10.08 -2.88 -9.54
CA VAL A 97 -9.75 -4.28 -9.83
C VAL A 97 -8.56 -4.34 -10.78
N LEU A 98 -8.59 -3.60 -11.90
CA LEU A 98 -7.48 -3.56 -12.86
C LEU A 98 -6.17 -3.12 -12.20
N PHE A 99 -6.21 -2.05 -11.41
CA PHE A 99 -5.06 -1.56 -10.66
C PHE A 99 -4.53 -2.62 -9.67
N LEU A 100 -5.41 -3.24 -8.89
CA LEU A 100 -5.02 -4.25 -7.90
C LEU A 100 -4.38 -5.46 -8.56
N GLU A 101 -4.93 -5.92 -9.68
CA GLU A 101 -4.40 -7.07 -10.43
C GLU A 101 -3.05 -6.77 -11.05
N ALA A 102 -2.89 -5.59 -11.67
CA ALA A 102 -1.59 -5.15 -12.16
C ALA A 102 -0.55 -5.04 -11.04
N LEU A 103 -0.93 -4.52 -9.87
CA LEU A 103 -0.04 -4.41 -8.71
C LEU A 103 0.34 -5.79 -8.14
N MET A 104 -0.62 -6.73 -8.08
CA MET A 104 -0.35 -8.12 -7.70
C MET A 104 0.53 -8.85 -8.71
N THR A 105 0.39 -8.57 -10.01
CA THR A 105 1.25 -9.13 -11.07
C THR A 105 2.65 -8.55 -10.97
N LEU A 106 2.77 -7.23 -10.83
CA LEU A 106 4.05 -6.52 -10.66
C LEU A 106 4.87 -7.06 -9.48
N PHE A 107 4.20 -7.38 -8.37
CA PHE A 107 4.83 -7.91 -7.16
C PHE A 107 4.60 -9.42 -6.97
N SER A 108 4.31 -10.14 -8.06
CA SER A 108 4.24 -11.61 -8.04
C SER A 108 5.62 -12.27 -8.00
N SER A 109 6.65 -11.57 -8.47
CA SER A 109 8.03 -12.00 -8.48
C SER A 109 8.96 -10.90 -7.96
N ALA A 110 9.96 -11.30 -7.18
CA ALA A 110 10.99 -10.37 -6.73
C ALA A 110 11.78 -9.83 -7.93
N GLY A 111 12.13 -8.54 -7.91
CA GLY A 111 12.91 -7.89 -8.97
C GLY A 111 12.13 -7.47 -10.22
N ALA A 112 10.86 -7.84 -10.40
CA ALA A 112 10.07 -7.42 -11.56
C ALA A 112 9.93 -5.88 -11.66
N TYR A 113 9.68 -5.21 -10.54
CA TYR A 113 9.66 -3.75 -10.50
C TYR A 113 10.98 -3.12 -10.94
N LEU A 114 12.12 -3.63 -10.43
CA LEU A 114 13.45 -3.19 -10.84
C LEU A 114 13.69 -3.42 -12.33
N ALA A 115 13.28 -4.57 -12.86
CA ALA A 115 13.44 -4.91 -14.27
C ALA A 115 12.69 -3.93 -15.17
N ILE A 116 11.45 -3.56 -14.83
CA ILE A 116 10.66 -2.56 -15.55
C ILE A 116 11.32 -1.18 -15.45
N CYS A 117 11.73 -0.74 -14.24
CA CYS A 117 12.41 0.54 -14.08
C CYS A 117 13.67 0.64 -14.92
N LYS A 118 14.48 -0.43 -14.98
CA LYS A 118 15.69 -0.48 -15.82
C LYS A 118 15.36 -0.46 -17.31
N ARG A 119 14.43 -1.31 -17.75
CA ARG A 119 14.03 -1.42 -19.16
C ARG A 119 13.50 -0.10 -19.72
N LEU A 120 12.69 0.61 -18.91
CA LEU A 120 12.09 1.88 -19.29
C LEU A 120 12.95 3.11 -18.92
N ASN A 121 14.15 2.90 -18.38
CA ASN A 121 15.06 3.96 -17.92
C ASN A 121 14.40 4.97 -16.97
N LEU A 122 13.58 4.48 -16.04
CA LEU A 122 12.83 5.32 -15.09
C LEU A 122 13.77 5.87 -14.01
N LYS A 123 13.73 7.18 -13.81
CA LYS A 123 14.43 7.87 -12.71
C LYS A 123 13.43 8.12 -11.58
N CYS A 124 13.66 7.48 -10.44
CA CYS A 124 12.79 7.62 -9.27
C CYS A 124 12.63 9.09 -8.88
N ASN A 125 11.38 9.53 -8.70
CA ASN A 125 11.09 10.87 -8.18
C ASN A 125 11.30 10.90 -6.66
N GLU A 126 12.48 11.28 -6.20
CA GLU A 126 12.83 11.32 -4.77
C GLU A 126 11.93 12.25 -3.94
N THR A 127 11.26 13.22 -4.58
CA THR A 127 10.30 14.14 -3.96
C THR A 127 8.84 13.71 -4.15
N GLY A 128 8.63 12.50 -4.65
CA GLY A 128 7.32 11.94 -4.94
C GLY A 128 6.43 11.87 -3.71
N VAL A 129 5.14 12.10 -3.94
CA VAL A 129 4.07 11.97 -2.94
C VAL A 129 3.24 10.76 -3.31
N LEU A 130 2.93 9.93 -2.32
CA LEU A 130 2.05 8.79 -2.51
C LEU A 130 0.65 9.31 -2.86
N SER A 131 0.18 8.95 -4.05
CA SER A 131 -1.09 9.43 -4.59
C SER A 131 -1.82 8.35 -5.37
N GLY A 132 -3.13 8.52 -5.52
CA GLY A 132 -3.98 7.56 -6.20
C GLY A 132 -3.65 7.47 -7.68
N TYR A 133 -3.65 6.25 -8.23
CA TYR A 133 -3.46 6.00 -9.64
C TYR A 133 -4.65 6.53 -10.46
N LYS A 134 -4.41 7.48 -11.36
CA LYS A 134 -5.47 8.16 -12.14
C LYS A 134 -5.66 7.58 -13.54
N GLY A 135 -4.94 6.50 -13.87
CA GLY A 135 -4.92 5.92 -15.20
C GLY A 135 -3.62 6.25 -15.96
N PRO A 136 -3.48 5.71 -17.18
CA PRO A 136 -4.52 5.03 -17.96
C PRO A 136 -4.94 3.65 -17.41
N PHE A 137 -6.16 3.19 -17.70
CA PHE A 137 -6.63 1.86 -17.30
C PHE A 137 -6.72 0.97 -18.54
N MET A 138 -5.86 -0.04 -18.63
CA MET A 138 -5.82 -0.96 -19.78
C MET A 138 -6.61 -2.22 -19.43
N VAL A 139 -7.69 -2.48 -20.16
CA VAL A 139 -8.58 -3.64 -19.93
C VAL A 139 -8.00 -4.90 -20.59
N ASP A 140 -7.57 -4.79 -21.85
CA ASP A 140 -7.13 -5.95 -22.66
C ASP A 140 -5.61 -6.08 -22.79
N ASN A 141 -4.85 -5.23 -22.09
CA ASN A 141 -3.39 -5.28 -22.10
C ASN A 141 -2.82 -5.23 -20.67
N GLN A 142 -2.74 -6.41 -20.04
CA GLN A 142 -2.26 -6.52 -18.67
C GLN A 142 -0.77 -6.15 -18.55
N GLU A 143 0.06 -6.46 -19.55
CA GLU A 143 1.49 -6.13 -19.53
C GLU A 143 1.69 -4.61 -19.50
N GLU A 144 1.00 -3.88 -20.37
CA GLU A 144 1.03 -2.42 -20.40
C GLU A 144 0.43 -1.82 -19.11
N MET A 145 -0.65 -2.39 -18.58
CA MET A 145 -1.20 -1.97 -17.28
C MET A 145 -0.15 -2.09 -16.15
N VAL A 146 0.61 -3.18 -16.14
CA VAL A 146 1.68 -3.41 -15.15
C VAL A 146 2.80 -2.37 -15.30
N GLU A 147 3.18 -2.03 -16.53
CA GLU A 147 4.15 -0.98 -16.79
C GLU A 147 3.68 0.40 -16.33
N GLU A 148 2.43 0.76 -16.62
CA GLU A 148 1.85 2.05 -16.22
C GLU A 148 1.75 2.17 -14.70
N VAL A 149 1.37 1.09 -14.02
CA VAL A 149 1.43 1.03 -12.55
C VAL A 149 2.87 1.20 -12.06
N ALA A 150 3.86 0.57 -12.68
CA ALA A 150 5.27 0.73 -12.30
C ALA A 150 5.76 2.17 -12.49
N LYS A 151 5.39 2.83 -13.60
CA LYS A 151 5.67 4.26 -13.85
C LYS A 151 5.05 5.13 -12.77
N HIS A 152 3.79 4.86 -12.40
CA HIS A 152 3.12 5.59 -11.32
C HIS A 152 3.82 5.45 -9.97
N LEU A 153 4.20 4.22 -9.59
CA LEU A 153 4.95 4.00 -8.34
C LEU A 153 6.26 4.77 -8.36
N ASN A 154 6.99 4.76 -9.48
CA ASN A 154 8.24 5.49 -9.65
C ASN A 154 8.05 7.01 -9.50
N ASN A 155 6.98 7.56 -10.08
CA ASN A 155 6.58 8.97 -9.93
C ASN A 155 6.16 9.34 -8.50
N CYS A 156 5.59 8.39 -7.76
CA CYS A 156 5.28 8.53 -6.34
C CYS A 156 6.52 8.43 -5.43
N GLY A 157 7.71 8.21 -6.00
CA GLY A 157 8.97 8.10 -5.27
C GLY A 157 9.25 6.72 -4.69
N VAL A 158 8.51 5.70 -5.12
CA VAL A 158 8.74 4.32 -4.69
C VAL A 158 10.09 3.85 -5.21
N THR A 159 11.07 3.76 -4.31
CA THR A 159 12.37 3.15 -4.61
C THR A 159 12.24 1.63 -4.68
N VAL A 160 13.20 0.99 -5.35
CA VAL A 160 13.28 -0.48 -5.42
C VAL A 160 13.38 -1.08 -4.01
N LEU A 161 14.21 -0.50 -3.15
CA LEU A 161 14.36 -0.93 -1.76
C LEU A 161 13.02 -0.83 -0.99
N PHE A 162 12.30 0.28 -1.15
CA PHE A 162 10.99 0.44 -0.51
C PHE A 162 9.98 -0.60 -1.03
N ALA A 163 9.96 -0.81 -2.35
CA ALA A 163 9.08 -1.78 -2.99
C ALA A 163 9.34 -3.20 -2.47
N GLU A 164 10.60 -3.62 -2.40
CA GLU A 164 11.00 -4.96 -1.91
C GLU A 164 10.75 -5.15 -0.41
N GLN A 165 10.97 -4.12 0.40
CA GLN A 165 10.86 -4.23 1.84
C GLN A 165 9.42 -4.17 2.35
N TYR A 166 8.55 -3.41 1.67
CA TYR A 166 7.23 -3.07 2.19
C TYR A 166 6.08 -3.44 1.28
N ILE A 167 6.18 -3.16 -0.03
CA ILE A 167 5.06 -3.41 -0.96
C ILE A 167 5.00 -4.89 -1.33
N LEU A 168 6.11 -5.47 -1.77
CA LEU A 168 6.20 -6.86 -2.20
C LEU A 168 5.67 -7.83 -1.13
N PRO A 169 6.14 -7.82 0.13
CA PRO A 169 5.68 -8.78 1.13
C PRO A 169 4.19 -8.64 1.45
N PHE A 170 3.68 -7.41 1.45
CA PHE A 170 2.25 -7.13 1.64
C PHE A 170 1.41 -7.66 0.47
N MET A 171 1.83 -7.40 -0.78
CA MET A 171 1.10 -7.86 -1.98
C MET A 171 1.10 -9.38 -2.09
N THR A 172 2.21 -10.03 -1.77
CA THR A 172 2.29 -11.49 -1.73
C THR A 172 1.29 -12.07 -0.73
N GLU A 173 1.22 -11.52 0.48
CA GLU A 173 0.25 -11.98 1.47
C GLU A 173 -1.20 -11.68 1.06
N LEU A 174 -1.46 -10.49 0.51
CA LEU A 174 -2.79 -10.11 0.06
C LEU A 174 -3.30 -11.05 -1.04
N LYS A 175 -2.45 -11.39 -2.01
CA LYS A 175 -2.75 -12.38 -3.06
C LYS A 175 -3.02 -13.76 -2.45
N ARG A 176 -2.17 -14.22 -1.51
CA ARG A 176 -2.36 -15.49 -0.81
C ARG A 176 -3.73 -15.55 -0.11
N GLN A 177 -4.11 -14.49 0.59
CA GLN A 177 -5.40 -14.39 1.28
C GLN A 177 -6.59 -14.23 0.33
N ARG A 178 -6.40 -13.79 -0.92
CA ARG A 178 -7.46 -13.77 -1.95
C ARG A 178 -7.76 -15.17 -2.46
N ASN A 179 -6.74 -15.92 -2.80
CA ASN A 179 -6.88 -17.28 -3.31
C ASN A 179 -7.50 -18.25 -2.30
N ILE A 180 -7.38 -18.00 -0.99
CA ILE A 180 -8.02 -18.83 0.05
C ILE A 180 -9.53 -18.61 0.12
N VAL A 181 -10.01 -17.41 -0.24
CA VAL A 181 -11.44 -17.06 -0.17
C VAL A 181 -12.18 -17.48 -1.43
N GLU A 182 -11.47 -17.65 -2.54
CA GLU A 182 -12.02 -18.05 -3.84
C GLU A 182 -12.03 -19.58 -4.05
N ASN A 183 -11.51 -20.37 -3.10
CA ASN A 183 -11.57 -21.85 -3.07
C ASN A 183 -12.49 -22.32 -1.95
#